data_AF-A0A2A6B4W9-F1
#
_entry.id   AF-A0A2A6B4W9-F1
#
_cell.length_a   1.000
_cell.length_b   1.000
_cell.length_c   1.000
_cell.angle_alpha   90.00
_cell.angle_beta   90.00
_cell.angle_gamma   90.00
#
_symmetry.space_group_name_H-M   'P 1'
#
loop_
_entity.id
_entity.type
_entity.pdbx_description
1 polymer ?
#
loop_
_entity_poly.entity_id
_entity_poly.type
_entity_poly.pdbx_seq_one_letter_code
_entity_poly.pdbx_strand_id
1 'polypeptide(L)'
;MAASLSLLASITSLLPSLLLPIFAVACCPVLLIFVVLHIPLPDCIADRKKLYVFELILRVTGEYGGELVEMLAGPEWRNWYLRAVMAAGFYLPIPNNQEVEYSWTVLGGVPTRVLRPADLEERRDRTIVYIHGGGWATMRPL
;
A
#
# COMPACT_ATOMS: atom_id res chain seq x y z
N MET A 1 12.13 60.14 2.17
CA MET A 1 10.97 59.21 2.25
C MET A 1 10.69 58.46 0.94
N ALA A 2 10.79 59.09 -0.25
CA ALA A 2 10.51 58.39 -1.52
C ALA A 2 11.49 57.23 -1.84
N ALA A 3 12.79 57.42 -1.59
CA ALA A 3 13.80 56.40 -1.86
C ALA A 3 13.64 55.13 -0.98
N SER A 4 13.30 55.29 0.29
CA SER A 4 13.07 54.17 1.21
C SER A 4 11.82 53.35 0.87
N LEU A 5 10.76 54.00 0.35
CA LEU A 5 9.56 53.34 -0.14
C LEU A 5 9.81 52.56 -1.44
N SER A 6 10.61 53.10 -2.36
CA SER A 6 10.99 52.42 -3.60
C SER A 6 11.88 51.19 -3.37
N LEU A 7 12.74 51.24 -2.34
CA LEU A 7 13.61 50.14 -1.97
C LEU A 7 12.80 49.00 -1.31
N LEU A 8 11.86 49.35 -0.43
CA LEU A 8 10.94 48.38 0.18
C LEU A 8 10.06 47.69 -0.87
N ALA A 9 9.53 48.44 -1.84
CA ALA A 9 8.73 47.89 -2.95
C ALA A 9 9.54 46.99 -3.90
N SER A 10 10.83 47.29 -4.08
CA SER A 10 11.74 46.45 -4.87
C SER A 10 12.08 45.15 -4.14
N ILE A 11 12.31 45.22 -2.81
CA ILE A 11 12.59 44.03 -1.99
C ILE A 11 11.35 43.12 -1.89
N THR A 12 10.15 43.69 -1.73
CA THR A 12 8.91 42.89 -1.64
C THR A 12 8.49 42.24 -2.96
N SER A 13 8.92 42.76 -4.11
CA SER A 13 8.70 42.14 -5.43
C SER A 13 9.78 41.10 -5.80
N LEU A 14 10.99 41.25 -5.26
CA LEU A 14 12.09 40.28 -5.42
C LEU A 14 11.92 39.03 -4.53
N LEU A 15 11.28 39.16 -3.36
CA LEU A 15 11.08 38.05 -2.44
C LEU A 15 10.24 36.89 -3.03
N PRO A 16 9.04 37.11 -3.61
CA PRO A 16 8.23 36.04 -4.20
C PRO A 16 8.86 35.45 -5.48
N SER A 17 9.61 36.24 -6.25
CA SER A 17 10.27 35.75 -7.48
C SER A 17 11.46 34.81 -7.20
N LEU A 18 12.08 34.89 -6.02
CA LEU A 18 13.07 33.92 -5.54
C LEU A 18 12.46 32.74 -4.78
N LEU A 19 11.38 32.95 -4.03
CA LEU A 19 10.73 31.86 -3.27
C LEU A 19 9.97 30.88 -4.17
N LEU A 20 9.35 31.35 -5.25
CA LEU A 20 8.59 30.51 -6.18
C LEU A 20 9.44 29.40 -6.85
N PRO A 21 10.63 29.67 -7.43
CA PRO A 21 11.45 28.61 -8.01
C PRO A 21 12.02 27.67 -6.95
N ILE A 22 12.35 28.15 -5.75
CA ILE A 22 12.79 27.30 -4.64
C ILE A 22 11.67 26.34 -4.22
N PHE A 23 10.45 26.83 -4.10
CA PHE A 23 9.27 26.02 -3.82
C PHE A 23 8.99 25.02 -4.94
N ALA A 24 9.08 25.44 -6.21
CA ALA A 24 8.88 24.56 -7.35
C ALA A 24 9.93 23.42 -7.40
N VAL A 25 11.20 23.74 -7.17
CA VAL A 25 12.30 22.76 -7.10
C VAL A 25 12.11 21.81 -5.91
N ALA A 26 11.64 22.30 -4.76
CA ALA A 26 11.33 21.47 -3.59
C ALA A 26 10.10 20.57 -3.80
N CYS A 27 9.09 21.03 -4.55
CA CYS A 27 7.92 20.24 -4.89
C CYS A 27 8.18 19.20 -5.99
N CYS A 28 9.15 19.45 -6.88
CA CYS A 28 9.48 18.57 -7.98
C CYS A 28 9.82 17.12 -7.56
N PRO A 29 10.68 16.86 -6.55
CA PRO A 29 10.94 15.50 -6.08
C PRO A 29 9.70 14.87 -5.43
N VAL A 30 8.89 15.66 -4.72
CA VAL A 30 7.64 15.15 -4.11
C VAL A 30 6.65 14.72 -5.18
N LEU A 31 6.50 15.50 -6.25
CA LEU A 31 5.66 15.17 -7.39
C LEU A 31 6.22 13.99 -8.18
N LEU A 32 7.55 13.92 -8.38
CA LEU A 32 8.19 12.79 -9.03
C LEU A 32 7.96 11.50 -8.24
N ILE A 33 8.13 11.54 -6.91
CA ILE A 33 7.81 10.43 -6.02
C ILE A 33 6.33 10.06 -6.18
N PHE A 34 5.41 11.03 -6.17
CA PHE A 34 3.99 10.74 -6.32
C PHE A 34 3.65 10.09 -7.67
N VAL A 35 4.27 10.56 -8.76
CA VAL A 35 4.06 10.01 -10.11
C VAL A 35 4.66 8.63 -10.27
N VAL A 36 5.88 8.40 -9.76
CA VAL A 36 6.55 7.09 -9.81
C VAL A 36 5.82 6.06 -8.94
N LEU A 37 5.25 6.50 -7.82
CA LEU A 37 4.52 5.64 -6.90
C LEU A 37 3.04 5.43 -7.28
N HIS A 38 2.48 6.25 -8.18
CA HIS A 38 1.07 6.17 -8.57
C HIS A 38 0.86 5.24 -9.77
N ILE A 39 0.46 4.01 -9.51
CA ILE A 39 -0.10 3.12 -10.54
C ILE A 39 -1.61 3.31 -10.58
N PRO A 40 -2.21 3.67 -11.73
CA PRO A 40 -3.65 3.85 -11.81
C PRO A 40 -4.37 2.51 -11.60
N LEU A 41 -5.11 2.40 -10.50
CA LEU A 41 -6.01 1.27 -10.24
C LEU A 41 -7.21 1.34 -11.20
N PRO A 42 -7.72 0.20 -11.71
CA PRO A 42 -8.94 0.16 -12.52
C PRO A 42 -10.13 0.85 -11.85
N ASP A 43 -10.99 1.48 -12.65
CA ASP A 43 -12.09 2.32 -12.13
C ASP A 43 -13.23 1.52 -11.47
N CYS A 44 -13.31 0.21 -11.71
CA CYS A 44 -14.40 -0.65 -11.26
C CYS A 44 -14.04 -1.50 -10.02
N ILE A 45 -13.22 -0.99 -9.10
CA ILE A 45 -12.81 -1.72 -7.88
C ILE A 45 -13.43 -1.09 -6.63
N ALA A 46 -13.98 -1.92 -5.76
CA ALA A 46 -14.52 -1.51 -4.47
C ALA A 46 -13.41 -0.89 -3.58
N ASP A 47 -13.74 0.14 -2.81
CA ASP A 47 -12.82 0.77 -1.85
C ASP A 47 -11.48 1.27 -2.45
N ARG A 48 -11.50 1.71 -3.71
CA ARG A 48 -10.33 2.17 -4.49
C ARG A 48 -9.35 3.07 -3.72
N LYS A 49 -9.85 4.02 -2.93
CA LYS A 49 -9.00 4.93 -2.12
C LYS A 49 -8.17 4.19 -1.06
N LYS A 50 -8.75 3.18 -0.40
CA LYS A 50 -8.03 2.35 0.59
C LYS A 50 -6.99 1.49 -0.11
N LEU A 51 -7.34 0.93 -1.28
CA LEU A 51 -6.41 0.14 -2.09
C LEU A 51 -5.20 0.96 -2.54
N TYR A 52 -5.38 2.22 -2.96
CA TYR A 52 -4.26 3.10 -3.29
C TYR A 52 -3.28 3.27 -2.12
N VAL A 53 -3.82 3.52 -0.91
CA VAL A 53 -2.98 3.67 0.29
C VAL A 53 -2.26 2.37 0.63
N PHE A 54 -2.96 1.24 0.54
CA PHE A 54 -2.38 -0.06 0.85
C PHE A 54 -1.28 -0.46 -0.15
N GLU A 55 -1.51 -0.24 -1.45
CA GLU A 55 -0.51 -0.47 -2.49
C GLU A 55 0.73 0.40 -2.26
N LEU A 56 0.54 1.70 -1.97
CA LEU A 56 1.64 2.61 -1.69
C LEU A 56 2.49 2.12 -0.52
N ILE A 57 1.86 1.70 0.58
CA ILE A 57 2.55 1.16 1.76
C ILE A 57 3.33 -0.11 1.39
N LEU A 58 2.71 -1.05 0.68
CA LEU A 58 3.36 -2.29 0.25
C LEU A 58 4.53 -2.02 -0.69
N ARG A 59 4.43 -1.01 -1.56
CA ARG A 59 5.49 -0.66 -2.51
C ARG A 59 6.67 -0.01 -1.81
N VAL A 60 6.40 0.95 -0.92
CA VAL A 60 7.42 1.64 -0.13
C VAL A 60 8.15 0.67 0.80
N THR A 61 7.41 -0.20 1.48
CA THR A 61 8.03 -1.17 2.40
C THR A 61 8.63 -2.36 1.65
N GLY A 62 7.89 -2.98 0.74
CA GLY A 62 8.28 -4.23 0.07
C GLY A 62 9.29 -4.06 -1.06
N GLU A 63 8.96 -3.27 -2.09
CA GLU A 63 9.82 -3.05 -3.26
C GLU A 63 11.03 -2.19 -2.88
N TYR A 64 10.81 -0.91 -2.56
CA TYR A 64 11.93 0.02 -2.33
C TYR A 64 12.66 -0.26 -1.01
N GLY A 65 11.90 -0.48 0.07
CA GLY A 65 12.48 -0.84 1.37
C GLY A 65 13.22 -2.17 1.32
N GLY A 66 12.63 -3.17 0.65
CA GLY A 66 13.25 -4.49 0.48
C GLY A 66 14.52 -4.44 -0.37
N GLU A 67 14.52 -3.72 -1.49
CA GLU A 67 15.71 -3.53 -2.34
C GLU A 67 16.82 -2.78 -1.59
N LEU A 68 16.49 -1.76 -0.81
CA LEU A 68 17.46 -1.05 0.02
C LEU A 68 18.13 -1.97 1.04
N VAL A 69 17.33 -2.80 1.73
CA VAL A 69 17.86 -3.78 2.70
C VAL A 69 18.73 -4.82 2.00
N GLU A 70 18.33 -5.30 0.82
CA GLU A 70 19.15 -6.24 0.05
C GLU A 70 20.47 -5.63 -0.41
N MET A 71 20.45 -4.38 -0.87
CA MET A 71 21.66 -3.69 -1.29
C MET A 71 22.65 -3.49 -0.14
N LEU A 72 22.15 -3.23 1.08
CA LEU A 72 22.99 -2.93 2.24
C LEU A 72 23.43 -4.18 3.01
N ALA A 73 22.56 -5.18 3.15
CA ALA A 73 22.73 -6.30 4.07
C ALA A 73 22.54 -7.68 3.39
N GLY A 74 22.22 -7.70 2.10
CA GLY A 74 22.07 -8.92 1.32
C GLY A 74 20.66 -9.54 1.37
N PRO A 75 20.45 -10.60 0.57
CA PRO A 75 19.14 -11.19 0.35
C PRO A 75 18.54 -11.90 1.58
N GLU A 76 19.37 -12.43 2.48
CA GLU A 76 18.91 -13.05 3.73
C GLU A 76 18.22 -12.03 4.64
N TRP A 77 18.82 -10.84 4.79
CA TRP A 77 18.25 -9.76 5.57
C TRP A 77 16.99 -9.18 4.94
N ARG A 78 16.92 -9.09 3.60
CA ARG A 78 15.68 -8.72 2.90
C ARG A 78 14.53 -9.67 3.25
N ASN A 79 14.79 -10.97 3.26
CA ASN A 79 13.77 -11.96 3.62
C ASN A 79 13.29 -11.80 5.06
N TRP A 80 14.21 -11.54 6.00
CA TRP A 80 13.84 -11.30 7.39
C TRP A 80 13.02 -10.00 7.54
N TYR A 81 13.46 -8.93 6.89
CA TYR A 81 12.76 -7.65 6.84
C TYR A 81 11.34 -7.78 6.28
N LEU A 82 11.16 -8.43 5.12
CA LEU A 82 9.84 -8.64 4.52
C LEU A 82 8.92 -9.44 5.44
N ARG A 83 9.44 -10.47 6.11
CA ARG A 83 8.67 -11.24 7.11
C ARG A 83 8.24 -10.35 8.29
N ALA A 84 9.12 -9.47 8.78
CA ALA A 84 8.80 -8.55 9.87
C ALA A 84 7.73 -7.53 9.47
N VAL A 85 7.84 -6.95 8.27
CA VAL A 85 6.82 -6.03 7.71
C VAL A 85 5.46 -6.71 7.59
N MET A 86 5.42 -7.94 7.06
CA MET A 86 4.17 -8.70 6.95
C MET A 86 3.63 -9.11 8.33
N ALA A 87 4.51 -9.48 9.26
CA ALA A 87 4.14 -9.78 10.65
C ALA A 87 3.48 -8.56 11.33
N ALA A 88 3.99 -7.35 11.08
CA ALA A 88 3.43 -6.11 11.60
C ALA A 88 1.97 -5.91 11.16
N GLY A 89 1.61 -6.34 9.94
CA GLY A 89 0.24 -6.29 9.42
C GLY A 89 -0.77 -7.09 10.24
N PHE A 90 -0.37 -8.18 10.92
CA PHE A 90 -1.26 -8.96 11.78
C PHE A 90 -1.62 -8.28 13.09
N TYR A 91 -0.89 -7.23 13.50
CA TYR A 91 -1.24 -6.42 14.66
C TYR A 91 -2.30 -5.36 14.33
N LEU A 92 -2.60 -5.14 13.04
CA LEU A 92 -3.72 -4.29 12.67
C LEU A 92 -5.02 -5.02 13.02
N PRO A 93 -5.94 -4.38 13.78
CA PRO A 93 -7.23 -4.99 14.08
C PRO A 93 -8.01 -5.11 12.77
N ILE A 94 -8.04 -6.32 12.19
CA ILE A 94 -8.91 -6.62 11.07
C ILE A 94 -10.32 -6.76 11.64
N PRO A 95 -11.27 -5.90 11.26
CA PRO A 95 -12.63 -6.02 11.73
C PRO A 95 -13.20 -7.36 11.24
N ASN A 96 -13.41 -8.29 12.18
CA ASN A 96 -13.96 -9.60 11.88
C ASN A 96 -15.48 -9.45 11.73
N ASN A 97 -15.91 -9.07 10.54
CA ASN A 97 -17.26 -8.57 10.31
C ASN A 97 -18.22 -9.61 9.73
N GLN A 98 -17.91 -10.91 9.80
CA GLN A 98 -18.81 -11.90 9.25
C GLN A 98 -18.89 -13.13 10.15
N GLU A 99 -20.10 -13.44 10.60
CA GLU A 99 -20.48 -14.78 11.07
C GLU A 99 -20.34 -15.72 9.87
N VAL A 100 -19.12 -16.23 9.65
CA VAL A 100 -18.84 -17.21 8.61
C VAL A 100 -18.68 -18.56 9.28
N GLU A 101 -19.56 -19.48 8.96
CA GLU A 101 -19.40 -20.87 9.33
C GLU A 101 -18.26 -21.48 8.50
N TYR A 102 -17.34 -22.18 9.16
CA TYR A 102 -16.27 -22.88 8.46
C TYR A 102 -16.39 -24.39 8.68
N SER A 103 -16.11 -25.14 7.63
CA SER A 103 -16.00 -26.60 7.67
C SER A 103 -14.77 -27.05 6.89
N TRP A 104 -14.10 -28.09 7.38
CA TRP A 104 -12.98 -28.70 6.69
C TRP A 104 -13.47 -29.82 5.75
N THR A 105 -12.91 -29.87 4.55
CA THR A 105 -13.18 -30.93 3.58
C THR A 105 -11.94 -31.24 2.76
N VAL A 106 -11.97 -32.33 2.00
CA VAL A 106 -10.86 -32.73 1.12
C VAL A 106 -11.37 -32.67 -0.32
N LEU A 107 -10.76 -31.79 -1.12
CA LEU A 107 -11.06 -31.64 -2.55
C LEU A 107 -9.84 -32.09 -3.36
N GLY A 108 -10.00 -33.12 -4.19
CA GLY A 108 -8.89 -33.65 -4.99
C GLY A 108 -7.69 -34.14 -4.18
N GLY A 109 -7.92 -34.60 -2.94
CA GLY A 109 -6.85 -35.03 -2.02
C GLY A 109 -6.17 -33.89 -1.24
N VAL A 110 -6.59 -32.63 -1.44
CA VAL A 110 -6.03 -31.47 -0.74
C VAL A 110 -6.98 -31.05 0.40
N PRO A 111 -6.48 -30.85 1.63
CA PRO A 111 -7.25 -30.25 2.71
C PRO A 111 -7.68 -28.83 2.35
N THR A 112 -8.97 -28.58 2.41
CA THR A 112 -9.57 -27.30 2.03
C THR A 112 -10.56 -26.84 3.10
N ARG A 113 -10.62 -25.52 3.30
CA ARG A 113 -11.57 -24.89 4.20
C ARG A 113 -12.71 -24.29 3.40
N VAL A 114 -13.91 -24.79 3.63
CA VAL A 114 -15.15 -24.26 3.04
C VAL A 114 -15.74 -23.24 4.00
N LEU A 115 -15.90 -22.02 3.50
CA LEU A 115 -16.47 -20.88 4.22
C LEU A 115 -17.90 -20.67 3.71
N ARG A 116 -18.87 -20.63 4.63
CA ARG A 116 -20.29 -20.35 4.34
C ARG A 116 -20.72 -19.10 5.12
N PRO A 117 -21.18 -18.04 4.44
CA PRO A 117 -21.75 -16.88 5.12
C PRO A 117 -23.05 -17.29 5.81
N ALA A 118 -23.25 -16.89 7.07
CA ALA A 118 -24.45 -17.24 7.84
C ALA A 118 -25.75 -16.62 7.29
N ASP A 119 -25.64 -15.54 6.52
CA ASP A 119 -26.76 -14.76 5.96
C ASP A 119 -27.19 -15.20 4.55
N LEU A 120 -26.50 -16.17 3.95
CA LEU A 120 -26.78 -16.64 2.59
C LEU A 120 -27.84 -17.75 2.59
N GLU A 121 -29.08 -17.37 2.89
CA GLU A 121 -30.23 -18.18 2.49
C GLU A 121 -30.38 -18.13 0.95
N GLU A 122 -30.57 -19.29 0.32
CA GLU A 122 -31.09 -19.51 -1.05
C GLU A 122 -30.18 -19.52 -2.30
N ARG A 123 -28.99 -18.89 -2.40
CA ARG A 123 -28.21 -18.94 -3.67
C ARG A 123 -27.11 -20.00 -3.70
N ARG A 124 -27.47 -21.22 -4.13
CA ARG A 124 -26.59 -22.42 -4.13
C ARG A 124 -25.76 -22.66 -5.39
N ASP A 125 -25.96 -21.89 -6.46
CA ASP A 125 -25.40 -22.24 -7.78
C ASP A 125 -24.03 -21.60 -8.08
N ARG A 126 -23.42 -20.92 -7.11
CA ARG A 126 -22.16 -20.18 -7.30
C ARG A 126 -21.18 -20.53 -6.20
N THR A 127 -19.93 -20.78 -6.57
CA THR A 127 -18.83 -21.06 -5.65
C THR A 127 -17.64 -20.20 -6.03
N ILE A 128 -16.95 -19.67 -5.02
CA ILE A 128 -15.69 -18.95 -5.20
C ILE A 128 -14.58 -19.87 -4.71
N VAL A 129 -13.64 -20.19 -5.62
CA VAL A 129 -12.40 -20.87 -5.26
C VAL A 129 -11.36 -19.78 -4.97
N TYR A 130 -11.00 -19.64 -3.69
CA TYR A 130 -9.97 -18.71 -3.26
C TYR A 130 -8.67 -19.45 -2.98
N ILE A 131 -7.61 -19.05 -3.68
CA ILE A 131 -6.24 -19.52 -3.43
C ILE A 131 -5.53 -18.38 -2.71
N HIS A 132 -5.09 -18.62 -1.47
CA HIS A 132 -4.43 -17.58 -0.70
C HIS A 132 -3.09 -17.17 -1.34
N GLY A 133 -2.73 -15.90 -1.18
CA GLY A 133 -1.43 -15.39 -1.57
C GLY A 133 -0.30 -15.80 -0.62
N GLY A 134 0.79 -15.03 -0.62
CA GLY A 134 1.94 -15.24 0.26
C GLY A 134 3.21 -15.75 -0.43
N GLY A 135 3.31 -15.58 -1.75
CA GLY A 135 4.54 -15.88 -2.51
C GLY A 135 5.06 -17.30 -2.31
N TRP A 136 4.16 -18.26 -2.08
CA TRP A 136 4.47 -19.68 -1.83
C TRP A 136 5.31 -20.01 -0.59
N ALA A 137 5.69 -19.02 0.23
CA ALA A 137 6.63 -19.24 1.34
C ALA A 137 6.29 -18.52 2.66
N THR A 138 5.34 -17.58 2.65
CA THR A 138 5.07 -16.73 3.85
C THR A 138 3.84 -17.13 4.64
N MET A 139 2.87 -17.79 4.01
CA MET A 139 1.72 -18.37 4.70
C MET A 139 2.07 -19.76 5.19
N ARG A 140 1.61 -20.13 6.40
CA ARG A 140 1.70 -21.51 6.84
C ARG A 140 0.84 -22.38 5.91
N PRO A 141 1.33 -23.55 5.47
CA PRO A 141 0.46 -24.51 4.82
C PRO A 141 -0.70 -24.83 5.77
N LEU A 142 -1.92 -24.81 5.22
CA LEU A 142 -3.14 -25.20 5.93
C LEU A 142 -3.02 -26.63 6.47
#